data_AF-A0AA88MQR3-F1
#
_entry.id   AF-A0AA88MQR3-F1
#
_cell.length_a   1.000
_cell.length_b   1.000
_cell.length_c   1.000
_cell.angle_alpha   90.00
_cell.angle_beta   90.00
_cell.angle_gamma   90.00
#
_symmetry.space_group_name_H-M   'P 1'
#
loop_
_entity.id
_entity.type
_entity.pdbx_description
1 polymer ?
#
loop_
_entity_poly.entity_id
_entity_poly.type
_entity_poly.pdbx_seq_one_letter_code
_entity_poly.pdbx_strand_id
1 'polypeptide(L)'
;MCVALGPPADLQLHLQATRCQFSEVKRVMPLEVHSDHCLNKEKNETDPASNLSPEQEKRVVLLTARVHPGESPASFICQGFIDFLVSQHPVAQVLRDHVVFKIVPMLNPDGVYLGNYRCSLMGFDLNRHWQDPSQWAHPTLHAVKQLIIQMNQDPKVSLEFYIDVHAHSTMMNGFMYGNVFEEEERVQRQAVFPRLLCHNAPDFSLSSTSFNRDVVKAGTGRRFLGGLLDDTSYCYTLEVSFYSFLTAGSTTPIPYTEDSYMKLGKNVARTFLDYYKLNNLIDENKLTGPGPLSSLNAAAAGHQGSNTRKGKNQNWEKNERRFQGVRE
;
A
#
# COMPACT_ATOMS: atom_id res chain seq x y z
N MET A 1 -15.52 -6.75 14.97
CA MET A 1 -15.37 -5.91 16.18
C MET A 1 -13.90 -5.53 16.29
N CYS A 2 -13.48 -4.37 15.76
CA CYS A 2 -12.13 -3.87 16.06
C CYS A 2 -12.20 -3.19 17.42
N VAL A 3 -11.69 -3.87 18.45
CA VAL A 3 -11.40 -3.25 19.74
C VAL A 3 -10.06 -2.56 19.55
N ALA A 4 -10.06 -1.24 19.49
CA ALA A 4 -8.83 -0.46 19.58
C ALA A 4 -8.26 -0.63 20.99
N LEU A 5 -7.27 -1.50 21.15
CA LEU A 5 -6.41 -1.48 22.33
C LEU A 5 -5.49 -0.28 22.19
N GLY A 6 -5.68 0.72 23.05
CA GLY A 6 -4.88 1.95 23.05
C GLY A 6 -3.41 1.67 23.37
N PRO A 7 -2.46 2.44 22.80
CA PRO A 7 -1.05 2.29 23.11
C PRO A 7 -0.74 2.74 24.56
N PRO A 8 0.36 2.26 25.16
CA PRO A 8 0.83 2.73 26.46
C PRO A 8 1.17 4.23 26.45
N ALA A 9 1.02 4.87 27.61
CA ALA A 9 0.79 6.30 27.82
C ALA A 9 1.91 7.29 27.42
N ASP A 10 3.01 6.85 26.81
CA ASP A 10 4.19 7.70 26.58
C ASP A 10 4.43 8.08 25.11
N LEU A 11 3.45 7.87 24.23
CA LEU A 11 3.49 8.36 22.85
C LEU A 11 2.25 9.20 22.52
N GLN A 12 2.45 10.46 22.14
CA GLN A 12 1.46 11.24 21.38
C GLN A 12 1.36 10.66 19.96
N LEU A 13 0.78 9.46 19.84
CA LEU A 13 0.41 8.85 18.57
C LEU A 13 -1.05 9.25 18.28
N HIS A 14 -1.27 10.15 17.33
CA HIS A 14 -2.63 10.46 16.88
C HIS A 14 -3.13 9.36 15.94
N LEU A 15 -3.69 8.29 16.50
CA LEU A 15 -4.71 7.51 15.81
C LEU A 15 -6.00 8.35 15.83
N GLN A 16 -6.10 9.31 14.90
CA GLN A 16 -7.37 9.98 14.69
C GLN A 16 -8.23 9.05 13.84
N ALA A 17 -9.17 8.37 14.50
CA ALA A 17 -10.35 7.89 13.80
C ALA A 17 -11.16 9.14 13.43
N THR A 18 -10.98 9.64 12.21
CA THR A 18 -11.81 10.74 11.71
C THR A 18 -13.23 10.22 11.61
N ARG A 19 -14.06 10.66 12.57
CA ARG A 19 -15.45 10.26 12.69
C ARG A 19 -16.25 10.98 11.61
N CYS A 20 -16.28 10.43 10.41
CA CYS A 20 -17.27 10.86 9.45
C CYS A 20 -18.64 10.35 9.98
N GLN A 21 -19.50 11.27 10.41
CA GLN A 21 -20.87 10.95 10.80
C GLN A 21 -21.65 10.56 9.55
N PHE A 22 -21.91 9.27 9.43
CA PHE A 22 -22.80 8.70 8.44
C PHE A 22 -24.09 8.32 9.14
N SER A 23 -25.24 8.61 8.50
CA SER A 23 -26.60 8.29 8.96
C SER A 23 -26.66 7.10 9.93
N GLU A 24 -27.42 7.23 11.03
CA GLU A 24 -27.40 6.48 12.31
C GLU A 24 -27.14 4.96 12.31
N VAL A 25 -27.13 4.28 11.17
CA VAL A 25 -27.15 2.82 11.04
C VAL A 25 -25.88 2.21 10.40
N LYS A 26 -25.02 2.97 9.70
CA LYS A 26 -23.90 2.37 8.93
C LYS A 26 -22.57 3.11 9.14
N ARG A 27 -21.55 2.45 9.69
CA ARG A 27 -20.25 3.08 10.02
C ARG A 27 -19.11 2.39 9.29
N VAL A 28 -18.45 3.12 8.40
CA VAL A 28 -17.06 2.88 7.99
C VAL A 28 -16.24 4.01 8.56
N MET A 29 -15.17 3.69 9.29
CA MET A 29 -14.30 4.69 9.89
C MET A 29 -12.93 4.60 9.23
N PRO A 30 -12.58 5.56 8.36
CA PRO A 30 -11.20 5.72 7.94
C PRO A 30 -10.33 5.97 9.17
N LEU A 31 -9.25 5.21 9.28
CA LEU A 31 -8.17 5.46 10.21
C LEU A 31 -7.15 6.35 9.52
N GLU A 32 -6.72 7.39 10.20
CA GLU A 32 -5.65 8.25 9.76
C GLU A 32 -4.42 8.04 10.66
N VAL A 33 -3.26 7.82 10.03
CA VAL A 33 -1.99 7.58 10.72
C VAL A 33 -0.92 8.50 10.15
N HIS A 34 -0.43 9.41 10.99
CA HIS A 34 0.70 10.31 10.74
C HIS A 34 1.31 10.75 12.08
N SER A 35 2.43 11.47 12.08
CA SER A 35 2.94 12.15 13.27
C SER A 35 2.38 13.56 13.37
N ASP A 36 2.43 14.17 14.56
CA ASP A 36 2.03 15.56 14.73
C ASP A 36 2.92 16.52 13.93
N HIS A 37 4.16 16.14 13.60
CA HIS A 37 5.05 16.93 12.73
C HIS A 37 4.54 17.03 11.28
N CYS A 38 3.80 16.03 10.79
CA CYS A 38 3.10 16.11 9.51
C CYS A 38 1.96 17.15 9.50
N LEU A 39 1.33 17.43 10.66
CA LEU A 39 0.22 18.38 10.76
C LEU A 39 0.65 19.78 11.24
N ASN A 40 1.61 19.87 12.16
CA ASN A 40 1.90 21.08 12.94
C ASN A 40 2.80 22.12 12.26
N LYS A 41 2.98 22.08 10.93
CA LYS A 41 3.47 23.29 10.22
C LYS A 41 2.47 24.45 10.26
N GLU A 42 1.25 24.24 10.74
CA GLU A 42 0.19 25.26 10.81
C GLU A 42 0.11 26.05 12.15
N LYS A 43 0.94 25.78 13.18
CA LYS A 43 0.70 26.35 14.53
C LYS A 43 1.82 27.14 15.22
N ASN A 44 2.89 27.52 14.52
CA ASN A 44 3.90 28.43 15.09
C ASN A 44 3.83 29.84 14.44
N GLU A 45 2.72 30.55 14.65
CA GLU A 45 2.64 32.00 14.42
C GLU A 45 2.98 32.78 15.70
N THR A 46 4.23 32.73 16.18
CA THR A 46 4.74 33.76 17.11
C THR A 46 6.24 34.05 17.02
N ASP A 47 6.99 33.46 16.07
CA ASP A 47 8.44 33.70 15.96
C ASP A 47 8.80 34.46 14.67
N PRO A 48 9.20 35.76 14.73
CA PRO A 48 9.40 36.59 13.53
C PRO A 48 10.71 36.31 12.76
N ALA A 49 11.30 35.12 12.92
CA ALA A 49 12.61 34.79 12.36
C ALA A 49 12.71 33.41 11.66
N SER A 50 11.61 32.68 11.48
CA SER A 50 11.64 31.45 10.68
C SER A 50 11.34 31.77 9.21
N ASN A 51 12.34 31.64 8.34
CA ASN A 51 12.16 31.57 6.90
C ASN A 51 11.04 30.57 6.58
N LEU A 52 9.85 31.07 6.21
CA LEU A 52 8.68 30.28 5.87
C LEU A 52 9.01 29.41 4.67
N SER A 53 9.32 28.14 4.88
CA SER A 53 9.25 27.15 3.81
C SER A 53 7.81 27.14 3.32
N PRO A 54 7.53 27.13 2.00
CA PRO A 54 6.17 26.99 1.49
C PRO A 54 5.49 25.81 2.19
N GLU A 55 4.22 25.99 2.57
CA GLU A 55 3.39 24.95 3.20
C GLU A 55 3.63 23.62 2.48
N GLN A 56 4.25 22.68 3.19
CA GLN A 56 4.73 21.46 2.55
C GLN A 56 3.52 20.59 2.21
N GLU A 57 3.32 20.33 0.92
CA GLU A 57 2.29 19.46 0.39
C GLU A 57 2.27 18.12 1.16
N LYS A 58 1.09 17.72 1.63
CA LYS A 58 0.89 16.51 2.42
C LYS A 58 0.72 15.32 1.47
N ARG A 59 1.70 14.42 1.47
CA ARG A 59 1.64 13.17 0.69
C ARG A 59 0.72 12.17 1.36
N VAL A 60 -0.21 11.61 0.61
CA VAL A 60 -1.24 10.70 1.11
C VAL A 60 -1.17 9.36 0.39
N VAL A 61 -1.21 8.30 1.19
CA VAL A 61 -1.44 6.93 0.74
C VAL A 61 -2.80 6.47 1.27
N LEU A 62 -3.72 6.13 0.37
CA LEU A 62 -5.02 5.56 0.72
C LEU A 62 -5.01 4.04 0.51
N LEU A 63 -5.31 3.29 1.56
CA LEU A 63 -5.50 1.84 1.51
C LEU A 63 -6.95 1.47 1.85
N THR A 64 -7.59 0.66 1.03
CA THR A 64 -8.91 0.07 1.30
C THR A 64 -8.83 -1.44 1.35
N ALA A 65 -9.67 -2.07 2.17
CA ALA A 65 -9.76 -3.52 2.24
C ALA A 65 -11.22 -3.98 2.38
N ARG A 66 -11.45 -5.26 2.09
CA ARG A 66 -12.73 -5.96 2.38
C ARG A 66 -13.94 -5.30 1.73
N VAL A 67 -13.81 -4.95 0.46
CA VAL A 67 -14.97 -4.60 -0.37
C VAL A 67 -15.81 -5.85 -0.68
N HIS A 68 -15.16 -6.98 -0.93
CA HIS A 68 -15.81 -8.29 -0.91
C HIS A 68 -15.69 -8.90 0.49
N PRO A 69 -16.81 -9.30 1.12
CA PRO A 69 -16.79 -9.73 2.52
C PRO A 69 -16.11 -11.08 2.81
N GLY A 70 -16.04 -11.98 1.84
CA GLY A 70 -15.46 -13.32 1.99
C GLY A 70 -13.92 -13.32 1.98
N GLU A 71 -13.31 -12.21 1.61
CA GLU A 71 -11.85 -12.08 1.44
C GLU A 71 -11.19 -11.72 2.77
N SER A 72 -11.25 -12.63 3.76
CA SER A 72 -10.63 -12.45 5.07
C SER A 72 -9.13 -12.21 5.07
N PRO A 73 -8.32 -12.76 4.13
CA PRO A 73 -6.90 -12.41 4.02
C PRO A 73 -6.64 -10.90 3.97
N ALA A 74 -7.51 -10.13 3.30
CA ALA A 74 -7.37 -8.68 3.20
C ALA A 74 -7.45 -7.97 4.57
N SER A 75 -8.19 -8.53 5.54
CA SER A 75 -8.25 -7.97 6.90
C SER A 75 -6.92 -8.14 7.63
N PHE A 76 -6.28 -9.31 7.49
CA PHE A 76 -5.00 -9.61 8.13
C PHE A 76 -3.85 -8.81 7.49
N ILE A 77 -3.85 -8.64 6.17
CA ILE A 77 -2.92 -7.72 5.50
C ILE A 77 -3.11 -6.30 6.04
N CYS A 78 -4.36 -5.81 6.09
CA CYS A 78 -4.64 -4.47 6.61
C CYS A 78 -4.22 -4.32 8.08
N GLN A 79 -4.43 -5.34 8.91
CA GLN A 79 -3.99 -5.34 10.31
C GLN A 79 -2.46 -5.25 10.41
N GLY A 80 -1.72 -6.09 9.67
CA GLY A 80 -0.26 -6.05 9.66
C GLY A 80 0.30 -4.72 9.16
N PHE A 81 -0.36 -4.11 8.17
CA PHE A 81 -0.03 -2.78 7.67
C PHE A 81 -0.19 -1.72 8.78
N ILE A 82 -1.35 -1.69 9.46
CA ILE A 82 -1.62 -0.77 10.57
C ILE A 82 -0.64 -1.01 11.73
N ASP A 83 -0.47 -2.26 12.17
CA ASP A 83 0.41 -2.63 13.28
C ASP A 83 1.85 -2.15 13.07
N PHE A 84 2.36 -2.27 11.84
CA PHE A 84 3.66 -1.73 11.50
C PHE A 84 3.68 -0.20 11.61
N LEU A 85 2.71 0.47 10.97
CA LEU A 85 2.64 1.93 10.94
C LEU A 85 2.45 2.56 12.32
N VAL A 86 1.87 1.88 13.30
CA VAL A 86 1.73 2.40 14.68
C VAL A 86 2.83 1.94 15.63
N SER A 87 3.73 1.07 15.16
CA SER A 87 4.83 0.55 15.98
C SER A 87 5.93 1.58 16.24
N GLN A 88 6.82 1.22 17.17
CA GLN A 88 8.07 1.92 17.48
C GLN A 88 9.20 1.63 16.50
N HIS A 89 8.92 0.95 15.38
CA HIS A 89 9.94 0.65 14.39
C HIS A 89 10.46 1.97 13.77
N PRO A 90 11.78 2.20 13.66
CA PRO A 90 12.33 3.46 13.14
C PRO A 90 11.81 3.84 11.74
N VAL A 91 11.66 2.84 10.87
CA VAL A 91 11.04 3.05 9.54
C VAL A 91 9.61 3.57 9.64
N ALA A 92 8.81 3.05 10.57
CA ALA A 92 7.43 3.49 10.74
C ALA A 92 7.36 4.93 11.26
N GLN A 93 8.28 5.32 12.17
CA GLN A 93 8.40 6.70 12.64
C GLN A 93 8.70 7.66 11.48
N VAL A 94 9.72 7.35 10.67
CA VAL A 94 10.09 8.17 9.50
C VAL A 94 8.94 8.29 8.49
N LEU A 95 8.24 7.18 8.23
CA LEU A 95 7.06 7.21 7.35
C LEU A 95 5.96 8.12 7.90
N ARG A 96 5.65 8.02 9.20
CA ARG A 96 4.66 8.89 9.85
C ARG A 96 5.04 10.37 9.81
N ASP A 97 6.32 10.71 9.70
CA ASP A 97 6.80 12.10 9.62
C ASP A 97 6.74 12.71 8.22
N HIS A 98 6.55 11.90 7.17
CA HIS A 98 6.60 12.36 5.77
C HIS A 98 5.35 12.03 4.96
N VAL A 99 4.53 11.08 5.44
CA VAL A 99 3.42 10.49 4.69
C VAL A 99 2.22 10.33 5.62
N VAL A 100 1.06 10.74 5.11
CA VAL A 100 -0.23 10.53 5.76
C VAL A 100 -0.87 9.26 5.20
N PHE A 101 -1.11 8.27 6.06
CA PHE A 101 -1.80 7.06 5.65
C PHE A 101 -3.28 7.16 6.02
N LYS A 102 -4.15 7.07 5.01
CA LYS A 102 -5.60 6.95 5.16
C LYS A 102 -5.96 5.49 4.93
N ILE A 103 -6.62 4.86 5.88
CA ILE A 103 -6.85 3.41 5.85
C ILE A 103 -8.32 3.14 6.09
N VAL A 104 -8.96 2.41 5.19
CA VAL A 104 -10.33 1.91 5.34
C VAL A 104 -10.26 0.39 5.51
N PRO A 105 -10.23 -0.13 6.74
CA PRO A 105 -10.01 -1.56 6.98
C PRO A 105 -11.12 -2.45 6.44
N MET A 106 -12.32 -1.88 6.29
CA MET A 106 -13.50 -2.63 5.85
C MET A 106 -14.50 -1.77 5.11
N LEU A 107 -14.57 -1.94 3.79
CA LEU A 107 -15.54 -1.25 2.94
C LEU A 107 -16.96 -1.84 3.03
N ASN A 108 -17.10 -3.13 3.37
CA ASN A 108 -18.39 -3.82 3.38
C ASN A 108 -18.70 -4.50 4.73
N PRO A 109 -18.85 -3.72 5.83
CA PRO A 109 -19.08 -4.28 7.16
C PRO A 109 -20.38 -5.10 7.26
N ASP A 110 -21.45 -4.66 6.58
CA ASP A 110 -22.75 -5.36 6.60
C ASP A 110 -22.65 -6.74 5.96
N GLY A 111 -22.01 -6.83 4.78
CA GLY A 111 -21.81 -8.11 4.11
C GLY A 111 -20.91 -9.06 4.92
N VAL A 112 -19.94 -8.51 5.67
CA VAL A 112 -19.08 -9.30 6.57
C VAL A 112 -19.89 -9.86 7.73
N TYR A 113 -20.70 -9.01 8.39
CA TYR A 113 -21.53 -9.42 9.51
C TYR A 113 -22.51 -10.53 9.11
N LEU A 114 -23.05 -10.47 7.90
CA LEU A 114 -23.98 -11.48 7.38
C LEU A 114 -23.32 -12.76 6.84
N GLY A 115 -22.00 -12.80 6.73
CA GLY A 115 -21.30 -13.95 6.15
C GLY A 115 -21.47 -14.06 4.63
N ASN A 116 -21.72 -12.95 3.92
CA ASN A 116 -21.70 -12.94 2.47
C ASN A 116 -20.28 -13.24 1.95
N TYR A 117 -20.17 -13.73 0.71
CA TYR A 117 -18.86 -13.89 0.07
C TYR A 117 -18.46 -12.64 -0.73
N ARG A 118 -19.34 -12.16 -1.62
CA ARG A 118 -18.98 -11.13 -2.62
C ARG A 118 -19.74 -9.81 -2.45
N CYS A 119 -21.00 -9.88 -2.04
CA CYS A 119 -21.93 -8.75 -2.17
C CYS A 119 -22.22 -8.04 -0.84
N SER A 120 -22.70 -6.80 -0.93
CA SER A 120 -23.29 -6.05 0.18
C SER A 120 -24.59 -6.68 0.68
N LEU A 121 -25.16 -6.11 1.75
CA LEU A 121 -26.48 -6.47 2.27
C LEU A 121 -27.58 -6.54 1.19
N MET A 122 -27.52 -5.65 0.19
CA MET A 122 -28.53 -5.54 -0.87
C MET A 122 -28.20 -6.41 -2.10
N GLY A 123 -27.18 -7.25 -2.03
CA GLY A 123 -26.77 -8.13 -3.14
C GLY A 123 -25.87 -7.47 -4.20
N PHE A 124 -25.43 -6.23 -4.00
CA PHE A 124 -24.54 -5.53 -4.94
C PHE A 124 -23.06 -5.90 -4.74
N ASP A 125 -22.35 -6.16 -5.84
CA ASP A 125 -20.88 -6.20 -5.87
C ASP A 125 -20.36 -4.76 -5.86
N LEU A 126 -19.97 -4.28 -4.68
CA LEU A 126 -19.52 -2.89 -4.49
C LEU A 126 -18.34 -2.52 -5.40
N ASN A 127 -17.47 -3.46 -5.76
CA ASN A 127 -16.34 -3.19 -6.65
C ASN A 127 -16.76 -3.19 -8.14
N ARG A 128 -18.04 -2.98 -8.44
CA ARG A 128 -18.58 -2.63 -9.77
C ARG A 128 -19.28 -1.27 -9.82
N HIS A 129 -19.38 -0.59 -8.68
CA HIS A 129 -20.18 0.63 -8.53
C HIS A 129 -19.36 1.90 -8.24
N TRP A 130 -18.04 1.88 -8.48
CA TRP A 130 -17.21 3.08 -8.25
C TRP A 130 -17.56 4.26 -9.17
N GLN A 131 -18.09 4.00 -10.37
CA GLN A 131 -18.48 5.04 -11.32
C GLN A 131 -19.60 5.93 -10.78
N ASP A 132 -20.66 5.33 -10.22
CA ASP A 132 -21.82 6.05 -9.70
C ASP A 132 -22.41 5.34 -8.45
N PRO A 133 -21.77 5.48 -7.28
CA PRO A 133 -22.26 4.86 -6.07
C PRO A 133 -23.43 5.65 -5.48
N SER A 134 -24.61 5.03 -5.40
CA SER A 134 -25.76 5.57 -4.65
C SER A 134 -25.43 5.76 -3.17
N GLN A 135 -25.75 6.94 -2.61
CA GLN A 135 -25.63 7.21 -1.18
C GLN A 135 -26.52 6.29 -0.33
N TRP A 136 -27.64 5.81 -0.88
CA TRP A 136 -28.57 4.93 -0.16
C TRP A 136 -28.18 3.44 -0.29
N ALA A 137 -27.89 2.98 -1.51
CA ALA A 137 -27.58 1.57 -1.76
C ALA A 137 -26.11 1.21 -1.46
N HIS A 138 -25.18 2.14 -1.68
CA HIS A 138 -23.73 1.97 -1.55
C HIS A 138 -23.11 3.02 -0.60
N PRO A 139 -23.65 3.24 0.61
CA PRO A 139 -23.27 4.37 1.46
C PRO A 139 -21.77 4.39 1.80
N THR A 140 -21.17 3.23 2.03
CA THR A 140 -19.73 3.11 2.36
C THR A 140 -18.85 3.47 1.18
N LEU A 141 -19.19 2.97 -0.01
CA LEU A 141 -18.48 3.26 -1.26
C LEU A 141 -18.62 4.73 -1.65
N HIS A 142 -19.84 5.27 -1.56
CA HIS A 142 -20.11 6.68 -1.80
C HIS A 142 -19.28 7.56 -0.87
N ALA A 143 -19.29 7.28 0.44
CA ALA A 143 -18.51 8.04 1.42
C ALA A 143 -17.00 8.05 1.12
N VAL A 144 -16.42 6.88 0.85
CA VAL A 144 -14.99 6.78 0.53
C VAL A 144 -14.66 7.47 -0.79
N LYS A 145 -15.53 7.40 -1.80
CA LYS A 145 -15.36 8.15 -3.05
C LYS A 145 -15.38 9.66 -2.79
N GLN A 146 -16.29 10.17 -1.95
CA GLN A 146 -16.30 11.60 -1.61
C GLN A 146 -15.04 12.02 -0.86
N LEU A 147 -14.54 11.20 0.07
CA LEU A 147 -13.25 11.46 0.74
C LEU A 147 -12.09 11.54 -0.27
N ILE A 148 -12.04 10.63 -1.24
CA ILE A 148 -11.01 10.63 -2.29
C ILE A 148 -11.10 11.91 -3.14
N ILE A 149 -12.30 12.28 -3.58
CA ILE A 149 -12.51 13.49 -4.37
C ILE A 149 -12.09 14.74 -3.59
N GLN A 150 -12.45 14.82 -2.31
CA GLN A 150 -12.05 15.93 -1.43
C GLN A 150 -10.53 16.03 -1.32
N MET A 151 -9.82 14.91 -1.14
CA MET A 151 -8.35 14.90 -1.09
C MET A 151 -7.72 15.30 -2.43
N ASN A 152 -8.26 14.85 -3.56
CA ASN A 152 -7.73 15.20 -4.89
C ASN A 152 -7.99 16.65 -5.27
N GLN A 153 -8.96 17.32 -4.65
CA GLN A 153 -9.28 18.72 -4.91
C GLN A 153 -8.54 19.69 -3.98
N ASP A 154 -7.94 19.19 -2.90
CA ASP A 154 -7.20 20.02 -1.96
C ASP A 154 -5.76 20.26 -2.50
N PRO A 155 -5.39 21.50 -2.85
CA PRO A 155 -4.06 21.79 -3.40
C PRO A 155 -2.92 21.57 -2.38
N LYS A 156 -3.24 21.38 -1.10
CA LYS A 156 -2.26 21.04 -0.06
C LYS A 156 -2.04 19.53 0.07
N VAL A 157 -2.77 18.70 -0.68
CA VAL A 157 -2.73 17.24 -0.57
C VAL A 157 -2.31 16.60 -1.89
N SER A 158 -1.29 15.74 -1.81
CA SER A 158 -0.88 14.87 -2.92
C SER A 158 -1.36 13.45 -2.65
N LEU A 159 -2.46 13.02 -3.29
CA LEU A 159 -2.91 11.62 -3.20
C LEU A 159 -2.09 10.75 -4.16
N GLU A 160 -0.97 10.20 -3.69
CA GLU A 160 -0.02 9.50 -4.56
C GLU A 160 -0.39 8.02 -4.78
N PHE A 161 -1.07 7.39 -3.82
CA PHE A 161 -1.42 5.98 -3.91
C PHE A 161 -2.87 5.71 -3.50
N TYR A 162 -3.51 4.84 -4.28
CA TYR A 162 -4.71 4.12 -3.90
C TYR A 162 -4.46 2.61 -4.03
N ILE A 163 -4.54 1.87 -2.93
CA ILE A 163 -4.35 0.41 -2.91
C ILE A 163 -5.61 -0.26 -2.37
N ASP A 164 -6.26 -1.07 -3.19
CA ASP A 164 -7.42 -1.87 -2.82
C ASP A 164 -7.00 -3.33 -2.58
N VAL A 165 -7.12 -3.83 -1.35
CA VAL A 165 -6.67 -5.16 -0.94
C VAL A 165 -7.80 -6.19 -1.05
N HIS A 166 -7.52 -7.26 -1.81
CA HIS A 166 -8.42 -8.36 -2.15
C HIS A 166 -7.76 -9.72 -1.86
N ALA A 167 -8.53 -10.79 -2.04
CA ALA A 167 -8.00 -12.15 -2.02
C ALA A 167 -8.44 -12.95 -3.25
N HIS A 168 -7.53 -13.79 -3.76
CA HIS A 168 -7.66 -14.52 -5.00
C HIS A 168 -7.75 -16.02 -4.76
N SER A 169 -8.77 -16.67 -5.33
CA SER A 169 -9.09 -18.07 -5.05
C SER A 169 -8.31 -19.08 -5.90
N THR A 170 -7.68 -18.67 -6.99
CA THR A 170 -7.03 -19.62 -7.91
C THR A 170 -5.52 -19.44 -8.04
N MET A 171 -5.01 -18.23 -7.81
CA MET A 171 -3.59 -17.92 -7.96
C MET A 171 -2.90 -18.03 -6.60
N MET A 172 -1.64 -18.42 -6.64
CA MET A 172 -0.75 -18.41 -5.48
C MET A 172 -0.10 -17.03 -5.30
N ASN A 173 0.56 -16.82 -4.17
CA ASN A 173 1.31 -15.59 -3.83
C ASN A 173 0.44 -14.34 -3.68
N GLY A 174 1.07 -13.25 -3.23
CA GLY A 174 0.56 -11.88 -3.40
C GLY A 174 0.99 -11.29 -4.74
N PHE A 175 0.15 -10.50 -5.39
CA PHE A 175 0.48 -9.82 -6.65
C PHE A 175 -0.40 -8.58 -6.85
N MET A 176 -0.02 -7.71 -7.78
CA MET A 176 -0.78 -6.48 -8.04
C MET A 176 -1.38 -6.44 -9.44
N TYR A 177 -2.56 -5.82 -9.52
CA TYR A 177 -3.08 -5.31 -10.77
C TYR A 177 -2.96 -3.78 -10.81
N GLY A 178 -2.44 -3.24 -11.90
CA GLY A 178 -2.39 -1.81 -12.18
C GLY A 178 -3.11 -1.43 -13.48
N ASN A 179 -3.17 -0.15 -13.79
CA ASN A 179 -3.75 0.36 -15.04
C ASN A 179 -2.70 0.43 -16.15
N VAL A 180 -3.15 0.36 -17.41
CA VAL A 180 -2.29 0.67 -18.57
C VAL A 180 -2.33 2.17 -18.81
N PHE A 181 -1.16 2.77 -18.98
CA PHE A 181 -0.99 4.16 -19.37
C PHE A 181 -0.28 4.27 -20.73
N GLU A 182 -0.55 5.34 -21.46
CA GLU A 182 0.09 5.60 -22.76
C GLU A 182 1.46 6.27 -22.60
N GLU A 183 1.62 7.08 -21.55
CA GLU A 183 2.86 7.77 -21.25
C GLU A 183 3.89 6.82 -20.64
N GLU A 184 5.03 6.66 -21.32
CA GLU A 184 6.10 5.74 -20.93
C GLU A 184 6.67 6.06 -19.54
N GLU A 185 6.85 7.35 -19.22
CA GLU A 185 7.34 7.77 -17.90
C GLU A 185 6.39 7.30 -16.79
N ARG A 186 5.07 7.48 -16.97
CA ARG A 186 4.07 7.04 -15.99
C ARG A 186 4.06 5.52 -15.84
N VAL A 187 4.23 4.76 -16.93
CA VAL A 187 4.37 3.30 -16.88
C VAL A 187 5.60 2.89 -16.07
N GLN A 188 6.74 3.54 -16.30
CA GLN A 188 7.97 3.25 -15.57
C GLN A 188 7.82 3.56 -14.08
N ARG A 189 7.27 4.73 -13.71
CA ARG A 189 7.04 5.13 -12.31
C ARG A 189 6.06 4.19 -11.59
N GLN A 190 4.99 3.79 -12.25
CA GLN A 190 4.03 2.81 -11.71
C GLN A 190 4.69 1.44 -11.45
N ALA A 191 5.63 1.01 -12.29
CA ALA A 191 6.29 -0.27 -12.10
C ALA A 191 7.26 -0.31 -10.90
N VAL A 192 7.65 0.84 -10.34
CA VAL A 192 8.62 0.93 -9.24
C VAL A 192 8.11 0.25 -7.96
N PHE A 193 6.91 0.59 -7.51
CA PHE A 193 6.40 0.07 -6.23
C PHE A 193 6.26 -1.47 -6.22
N PRO A 194 5.65 -2.13 -7.22
CA PRO A 194 5.60 -3.59 -7.26
C PRO A 194 6.97 -4.26 -7.33
N ARG A 195 7.96 -3.63 -7.99
CA ARG A 195 9.34 -4.14 -8.02
C ARG A 195 10.00 -4.09 -6.65
N LEU A 196 9.86 -2.97 -5.94
CA LEU A 196 10.36 -2.84 -4.57
C LEU A 196 9.66 -3.82 -3.62
N LEU A 197 8.34 -4.00 -3.77
CA LEU A 197 7.59 -4.95 -2.95
C LEU A 197 8.04 -6.39 -3.20
N CYS A 198 8.32 -6.77 -4.45
CA CYS A 198 8.89 -8.09 -4.77
C CYS A 198 10.26 -8.32 -4.10
N HIS A 199 11.05 -7.28 -3.91
CA HIS A 199 12.32 -7.37 -3.18
C HIS A 199 12.09 -7.55 -1.67
N ASN A 200 11.09 -6.85 -1.12
CA ASN A 200 10.82 -6.80 0.32
C ASN A 200 9.93 -7.94 0.84
N ALA A 201 9.14 -8.58 -0.04
CA ALA A 201 8.19 -9.62 0.31
C ALA A 201 8.46 -10.90 -0.50
N PRO A 202 8.98 -11.98 0.14
CA PRO A 202 9.30 -13.23 -0.56
C PRO A 202 8.07 -13.97 -1.08
N ASP A 203 6.89 -13.66 -0.54
CA ASP A 203 5.61 -14.20 -0.93
C ASP A 203 4.90 -13.37 -2.01
N PHE A 204 5.50 -12.26 -2.46
CA PHE A 204 4.99 -11.43 -3.56
C PHE A 204 5.57 -11.87 -4.92
N SER A 205 4.71 -11.92 -5.94
CA SER A 205 5.04 -12.37 -7.29
C SER A 205 4.97 -11.21 -8.28
N LEU A 206 6.15 -10.71 -8.69
CA LEU A 206 6.24 -9.73 -9.76
C LEU A 206 5.82 -10.32 -11.12
N SER A 207 6.06 -11.61 -11.37
CA SER A 207 5.65 -12.28 -12.61
C SER A 207 4.13 -12.40 -12.76
N SER A 208 3.39 -12.45 -11.65
CA SER A 208 1.92 -12.45 -11.62
C SER A 208 1.32 -11.03 -11.60
N THR A 209 2.15 -10.02 -11.38
CA THR A 209 1.72 -8.62 -11.39
C THR A 209 1.46 -8.17 -12.82
N SER A 210 0.32 -7.55 -13.08
CA SER A 210 -0.13 -7.23 -14.43
C SER A 210 -0.81 -5.87 -14.52
N PHE A 211 -0.59 -5.19 -15.64
CA PHE A 211 -1.22 -3.91 -15.97
C PHE A 211 -2.21 -4.13 -17.11
N ASN A 212 -3.48 -3.78 -16.91
CA ASN A 212 -4.52 -4.07 -17.90
C ASN A 212 -5.58 -2.97 -18.05
N ARG A 213 -6.27 -2.98 -19.20
CA ARG A 213 -7.39 -2.09 -19.55
C ARG A 213 -8.71 -2.84 -19.81
N ASP A 214 -8.88 -4.03 -19.21
CA ASP A 214 -10.10 -4.84 -19.33
C ASP A 214 -11.40 -4.05 -19.07
N VAL A 215 -12.32 -4.05 -20.04
CA VAL A 215 -13.58 -3.30 -20.00
C VAL A 215 -14.51 -3.77 -18.87
N VAL A 216 -14.51 -5.05 -18.52
CA VAL A 216 -15.40 -5.57 -17.45
C VAL A 216 -14.96 -5.11 -16.06
N LYS A 217 -13.74 -4.58 -15.96
CA LYS A 217 -13.17 -4.02 -14.73
C LYS A 217 -13.31 -2.50 -14.66
N ALA A 218 -13.95 -1.85 -15.63
CA ALA A 218 -14.06 -0.38 -15.65
C ALA A 218 -14.73 0.19 -14.38
N GLY A 219 -15.69 -0.54 -13.80
CA GLY A 219 -16.38 -0.15 -12.56
C GLY A 219 -15.64 -0.46 -11.25
N THR A 220 -14.41 -1.00 -11.30
CA THR A 220 -13.62 -1.28 -10.10
C THR A 220 -12.89 -0.03 -9.60
N GLY A 221 -12.51 -0.01 -8.32
CA GLY A 221 -11.87 1.15 -7.68
C GLY A 221 -10.60 1.55 -8.40
N ARG A 222 -9.69 0.60 -8.57
CA ARG A 222 -8.43 0.77 -9.32
C ARG A 222 -8.65 1.44 -10.68
N ARG A 223 -9.66 1.00 -11.42
CA ARG A 223 -9.87 1.43 -12.82
C ARG A 223 -10.58 2.76 -12.93
N PHE A 224 -11.63 2.95 -12.15
CA PHE A 224 -12.35 4.20 -12.14
C PHE A 224 -11.48 5.34 -11.58
N LEU A 225 -10.82 5.10 -10.44
CA LEU A 225 -9.99 6.12 -9.80
C LEU A 225 -8.74 6.45 -10.61
N GLY A 226 -8.14 5.47 -11.29
CA GLY A 226 -6.98 5.75 -12.13
C GLY A 226 -7.25 6.60 -13.37
N GLY A 227 -8.52 6.82 -13.73
CA GLY A 227 -8.92 7.81 -14.73
C GLY A 227 -9.52 9.10 -14.14
N LEU A 228 -9.77 9.12 -12.83
CA LEU A 228 -10.30 10.29 -12.11
C LEU A 228 -9.19 11.13 -11.46
N LEU A 229 -8.20 10.44 -10.88
CA LEU A 229 -7.09 11.04 -10.14
C LEU A 229 -6.00 11.53 -11.08
N ASP A 230 -5.16 12.41 -10.55
CA ASP A 230 -4.09 13.06 -11.27
C ASP A 230 -3.01 12.05 -11.74
N ASP A 231 -2.17 12.46 -12.69
CA ASP A 231 -1.18 11.56 -13.32
C ASP A 231 -0.06 11.11 -12.36
N THR A 232 0.06 11.75 -11.21
CA THR A 232 0.95 11.39 -10.09
C THR A 232 0.36 10.33 -9.17
N SER A 233 -0.95 10.03 -9.29
CA SER A 233 -1.64 9.03 -8.48
C SER A 233 -1.58 7.63 -9.10
N TYR A 234 -1.10 6.66 -8.34
CA TYR A 234 -1.04 5.25 -8.74
C TYR A 234 -2.11 4.41 -8.04
N CYS A 235 -2.97 3.80 -8.84
CA CYS A 235 -4.04 2.93 -8.37
C CYS A 235 -3.69 1.45 -8.56
N TYR A 236 -3.74 0.66 -7.50
CA TYR A 236 -3.48 -0.79 -7.51
C TYR A 236 -4.63 -1.57 -6.88
N THR A 237 -4.82 -2.79 -7.38
CA THR A 237 -5.48 -3.86 -6.62
C THR A 237 -4.39 -4.81 -6.15
N LEU A 238 -4.23 -4.98 -4.83
CA LEU A 238 -3.35 -5.99 -4.24
C LEU A 238 -4.16 -7.25 -3.98
N GLU A 239 -3.84 -8.33 -4.68
CA GLU A 239 -4.44 -9.64 -4.51
C GLU A 239 -3.51 -10.52 -3.68
N VAL A 240 -4.09 -11.40 -2.86
CA VAL A 240 -3.34 -12.46 -2.17
C VAL A 240 -4.07 -13.79 -2.27
N SER A 241 -3.34 -14.88 -2.48
CA SER A 241 -3.94 -16.22 -2.47
C SER A 241 -4.70 -16.52 -1.19
N PHE A 242 -5.85 -17.19 -1.28
CA PHE A 242 -6.51 -17.82 -0.12
C PHE A 242 -5.73 -19.04 0.41
N TYR A 243 -4.84 -19.62 -0.39
CA TYR A 243 -4.26 -20.94 -0.14
C TYR A 243 -2.80 -20.85 0.29
N SER A 244 -1.91 -20.50 -0.65
CA SER A 244 -0.47 -20.64 -0.45
C SER A 244 0.34 -19.69 -1.31
N PHE A 245 1.61 -19.53 -0.97
CA PHE A 245 2.60 -18.85 -1.77
C PHE A 245 3.81 -19.73 -2.07
N LEU A 246 4.54 -19.38 -3.12
CA LEU A 246 5.82 -19.96 -3.48
C LEU A 246 6.92 -18.93 -3.24
N THR A 247 8.01 -19.35 -2.60
CA THR A 247 9.23 -18.55 -2.49
C THR A 247 10.05 -18.68 -3.77
N ALA A 248 10.79 -17.64 -4.16
CA ALA A 248 11.69 -17.68 -5.31
C ALA A 248 12.63 -18.91 -5.27
N GLY A 249 12.62 -19.69 -6.35
CA GLY A 249 13.43 -20.92 -6.47
C GLY A 249 12.86 -22.16 -5.77
N SER A 250 11.74 -22.05 -5.06
CA SER A 250 11.03 -23.17 -4.45
C SER A 250 9.81 -23.58 -5.27
N THR A 251 9.58 -24.88 -5.41
CA THR A 251 8.34 -25.45 -5.97
C THR A 251 7.37 -25.92 -4.90
N THR A 252 7.76 -25.88 -3.63
CA THR A 252 6.93 -26.32 -2.50
C THR A 252 6.02 -25.18 -2.04
N PRO A 253 4.68 -25.33 -2.14
CA PRO A 253 3.75 -24.33 -1.67
C PRO A 253 3.76 -24.24 -0.14
N ILE A 254 3.82 -23.01 0.38
CA ILE A 254 3.72 -22.72 1.81
C ILE A 254 2.31 -22.16 2.06
N PRO A 255 1.48 -22.83 2.88
CA PRO A 255 0.15 -22.32 3.20
C PRO A 255 0.21 -20.96 3.87
N TYR A 256 -0.70 -20.06 3.50
CA TYR A 256 -0.85 -18.80 4.20
C TYR A 256 -1.52 -19.04 5.57
N THR A 257 -0.90 -18.48 6.60
CA THR A 257 -1.46 -18.26 7.94
C THR A 257 -1.84 -16.78 8.12
N GLU A 258 -2.62 -16.48 9.16
CA GLU A 258 -2.92 -15.09 9.56
C GLU A 258 -1.64 -14.26 9.73
N ASP A 259 -0.63 -14.81 10.41
CA ASP A 259 0.67 -14.17 10.61
C ASP A 259 1.39 -13.87 9.28
N SER A 260 1.31 -14.78 8.31
CA SER A 260 1.93 -14.55 7.00
C SER A 260 1.22 -13.47 6.19
N TYR A 261 -0.12 -13.38 6.26
CA TYR A 261 -0.86 -12.26 5.66
C TYR A 261 -0.50 -10.93 6.34
N MET A 262 -0.43 -10.91 7.69
CA MET A 262 0.01 -9.73 8.43
C MET A 262 1.45 -9.34 8.05
N LYS A 263 2.34 -10.31 7.88
CA LYS A 263 3.72 -10.07 7.43
C LYS A 263 3.76 -9.42 6.05
N LEU A 264 2.94 -9.87 5.11
CA LEU A 264 2.80 -9.21 3.81
C LEU A 264 2.35 -7.75 3.98
N GLY A 265 1.34 -7.49 4.82
CA GLY A 265 0.91 -6.12 5.17
C GLY A 265 2.04 -5.24 5.73
N LYS A 266 2.85 -5.77 6.65
CA LYS A 266 4.05 -5.08 7.19
C LYS A 266 5.05 -4.76 6.07
N ASN A 267 5.29 -5.69 5.15
CA ASN A 267 6.20 -5.50 4.03
C ASN A 267 5.68 -4.45 3.03
N VAL A 268 4.37 -4.41 2.77
CA VAL A 268 3.74 -3.34 1.96
C VAL A 268 3.99 -1.98 2.60
N ALA A 269 3.74 -1.83 3.91
CA ALA A 269 4.00 -0.57 4.61
C ALA A 269 5.47 -0.16 4.56
N ARG A 270 6.38 -1.10 4.84
CA ARG A 270 7.83 -0.85 4.82
C ARG A 270 8.34 -0.42 3.44
N THR A 271 7.77 -0.96 2.37
CA THR A 271 8.17 -0.67 0.97
C THR A 271 7.99 0.80 0.61
N PHE A 272 7.07 1.52 1.25
CA PHE A 272 6.93 2.96 1.03
C PHE A 272 8.21 3.72 1.38
N LEU A 273 8.99 3.30 2.39
CA LEU A 273 10.22 4.01 2.72
C LEU A 273 11.21 3.96 1.55
N ASP A 274 11.38 2.78 0.96
CA ASP A 274 12.28 2.59 -0.19
C ASP A 274 11.79 3.39 -1.41
N TYR A 275 10.46 3.41 -1.63
CA TYR A 275 9.85 4.20 -2.69
C TYR A 275 10.12 5.70 -2.51
N TYR A 276 9.89 6.25 -1.31
CA TYR A 276 10.08 7.67 -1.04
C TYR A 276 11.56 8.08 -1.02
N LYS A 277 12.46 7.20 -0.59
CA LYS A 277 13.92 7.41 -0.68
C LYS A 277 14.39 7.46 -2.13
N LEU A 278 13.95 6.52 -2.96
CA LEU A 278 14.36 6.45 -4.37
C LEU A 278 13.92 7.70 -5.16
N ASN A 279 12.82 8.32 -4.76
CA ASN A 279 12.33 9.57 -5.34
C ASN A 279 12.91 10.84 -4.67
N ASN A 280 13.91 10.72 -3.79
CA ASN A 280 14.53 11.82 -3.02
C ASN A 280 13.54 12.63 -2.15
N LEU A 281 12.47 11.99 -1.68
CA LEU A 281 11.41 12.63 -0.89
C LEU A 281 11.63 12.48 0.63
N ILE A 282 12.58 11.62 1.04
CA ILE A 282 13.06 11.43 2.41
C ILE A 282 14.59 11.46 2.40
N ASP A 283 15.20 12.38 3.16
CA ASP A 283 16.66 12.59 3.23
C ASP A 283 17.33 11.59 4.20
N GLU A 284 18.34 10.87 3.71
CA GLU A 284 19.17 9.92 4.46
C GLU A 284 19.83 10.54 5.70
N ASN A 285 20.19 11.82 5.65
CA ASN A 285 20.94 12.49 6.72
C ASN A 285 20.15 12.66 8.03
N LYS A 286 18.82 12.49 7.99
CA LYS A 286 17.96 12.52 9.20
C LYS A 286 17.84 11.17 9.90
N LEU A 287 18.29 10.06 9.28
CA LEU A 287 18.29 8.73 9.88
C LEU A 287 19.49 8.50 10.82
N THR A 288 20.55 9.27 10.69
CA THR A 288 21.77 9.20 11.52
C THR A 288 21.74 10.21 12.66
N GLY A 289 20.83 10.03 13.62
CA GLY A 289 21.01 10.60 14.96
C GLY A 289 22.05 9.77 15.75
N PRO A 290 22.74 10.35 16.76
CA PRO A 290 23.82 9.66 17.47
C PRO A 290 23.25 8.56 18.37
N GLY A 291 23.15 7.34 17.84
CA GLY A 291 22.79 6.12 18.56
C GLY A 291 23.66 4.96 18.06
N PRO A 292 24.02 3.98 18.92
CA PRO A 292 25.15 3.09 18.69
C PRO A 292 24.79 1.98 17.70
N LEU A 293 25.04 2.21 16.40
CA LEU A 293 24.94 1.19 15.35
C LEU A 293 26.29 0.87 14.68
N SER A 294 27.42 1.31 15.26
CA SER A 294 28.75 1.10 14.69
C SER A 294 29.48 -0.18 15.12
N SER A 295 28.84 -1.15 15.79
CA SER A 295 29.55 -2.33 16.33
C SER A 295 29.16 -3.70 15.75
N LEU A 296 28.28 -3.79 14.75
CA LEU A 296 27.85 -5.10 14.23
C LEU A 296 28.59 -5.61 12.97
N ASN A 297 29.51 -4.83 12.38
CA ASN A 297 30.25 -5.24 11.17
C ASN A 297 31.69 -5.75 11.41
N ALA A 298 32.11 -5.97 12.66
CA ALA A 298 33.48 -6.42 12.96
C ALA A 298 33.65 -7.94 13.16
N ALA A 299 32.58 -8.74 13.09
CA ALA A 299 32.63 -10.18 13.44
C ALA A 299 32.63 -11.16 12.26
N ALA A 300 32.79 -10.70 11.01
CA ALA A 300 32.72 -11.57 9.82
C ALA A 300 33.93 -11.51 8.88
N ALA A 301 35.08 -11.00 9.35
CA ALA A 301 36.34 -11.00 8.60
C ALA A 301 37.39 -11.88 9.30
N GLY A 302 37.34 -13.18 9.05
CA GLY A 302 38.28 -14.11 9.67
C GLY A 302 38.17 -15.54 9.16
N HIS A 303 38.41 -15.77 7.87
CA HIS A 303 39.17 -16.93 7.40
C HIS A 303 39.47 -16.83 5.90
N GLN A 304 40.74 -16.55 5.61
CA GLN A 304 41.33 -16.72 4.28
C GLN A 304 41.60 -18.21 4.05
N GLY A 305 41.13 -18.73 2.92
CA GLY A 305 41.54 -20.01 2.35
C GLY A 305 41.66 -19.84 0.83
N SER A 306 42.90 -19.78 0.35
CA SER A 306 43.27 -19.59 -1.05
C SER A 306 42.84 -20.78 -1.91
N ASN A 307 42.21 -20.54 -3.07
CA ASN A 307 42.60 -21.26 -4.28
C ASN A 307 42.20 -20.51 -5.56
N THR A 308 43.21 -20.30 -6.39
CA THR A 308 43.16 -19.69 -7.72
C THR A 308 42.54 -20.66 -8.73
N ARG A 309 41.69 -20.16 -9.63
CA ARG A 309 41.55 -20.67 -11.01
C ARG A 309 40.93 -19.63 -11.94
N LYS A 310 41.68 -19.32 -13.00
CA LYS A 310 41.33 -18.46 -14.14
C LYS A 310 40.17 -19.06 -14.94
N GLY A 311 39.23 -18.23 -15.40
CA GLY A 311 38.16 -18.64 -16.31
C GLY A 311 37.41 -17.47 -16.95
N LYS A 312 37.96 -16.99 -18.09
CA LYS A 312 37.37 -16.23 -19.20
C LYS A 312 35.95 -15.62 -19.08
N ASN A 313 35.90 -14.30 -19.22
CA ASN A 313 34.77 -13.52 -19.75
C ASN A 313 34.37 -14.01 -21.16
N GLN A 314 33.07 -14.21 -21.41
CA GLN A 314 32.37 -13.91 -22.68
C GLN A 314 30.86 -14.24 -22.57
N ASN A 315 30.04 -13.43 -23.26
CA ASN A 315 28.59 -13.50 -23.53
C ASN A 315 27.60 -12.85 -22.55
N TRP A 316 27.35 -11.56 -22.76
CA TRP A 316 26.10 -10.87 -22.38
C TRP A 316 25.45 -10.15 -23.59
N GLU A 317 25.33 -10.82 -24.72
CA GLU A 317 24.51 -10.33 -25.82
C GLU A 317 23.75 -11.51 -26.44
N LYS A 318 22.53 -11.75 -25.94
CA LYS A 318 21.40 -12.38 -26.64
C LYS A 318 20.29 -12.68 -25.62
N ASN A 319 19.43 -11.71 -25.36
CA ASN A 319 18.03 -12.02 -25.04
C ASN A 319 17.04 -10.88 -25.34
N GLU A 320 17.34 -10.07 -26.37
CA GLU A 320 16.35 -9.22 -27.03
C GLU A 320 16.10 -9.76 -28.43
N ARG A 321 15.20 -10.73 -28.53
CA ARG A 321 14.39 -11.05 -29.73
C ARG A 321 13.59 -12.32 -29.46
N ARG A 322 12.46 -12.20 -28.76
CA ARG A 322 11.36 -13.16 -28.86
C ARG A 322 10.01 -12.57 -28.46
N PHE A 323 9.60 -11.52 -29.17
CA PHE A 323 8.20 -11.05 -29.19
C PHE A 323 7.87 -10.53 -30.59
N GLN A 324 7.76 -11.44 -31.56
CA GLN A 324 7.01 -11.23 -32.81
C GLN A 324 6.49 -12.59 -33.32
N GLY A 325 5.20 -12.66 -33.64
CA GLY A 325 4.48 -13.83 -34.19
C GLY A 325 3.90 -14.71 -33.08
N VAL A 326 2.58 -14.90 -32.97
CA VAL A 326 1.70 -15.46 -34.00
C VAL A 326 0.29 -14.85 -33.89
N ARG A 327 -0.25 -14.42 -35.04
CA ARG A 327 -1.68 -14.25 -35.30
C ARG A 327 -2.27 -15.63 -35.59
N GLU A 328 -3.38 -15.96 -34.96
CA GLU A 328 -4.66 -16.41 -35.55
C GLU A 328 -5.75 -16.43 -34.48
#